data_AF-A0A2A4J2K0-F1
#
_entry.id   AF-A0A2A4J2K0-F1
#
_cell.length_a   1.000
_cell.length_b   1.000
_cell.length_c   1.000
_cell.angle_alpha   90.00
_cell.angle_beta   90.00
_cell.angle_gamma   90.00
#
_symmetry.space_group_name_H-M   'P 1'
#
loop_
_entity.id
_entity.type
_entity.pdbx_description
1 polymer ?
#
loop_
_entity_poly.entity_id
_entity_poly.type
_entity_poly.pdbx_seq_one_letter_code
_entity_poly.pdbx_strand_id
1 'polypeptide(L)'
;MSNEIRRSDSVHSGDYAPLNEGCEAHWEVVERMLFLYAKLNPGQGYVQGMNEIIGPIYHTFAIDPDKEFRKHAEADCFFCFTNLMAEIRDFFIRTLDESTSGINYVMTKLADCVKKNDPAVWSLLESQELRPQYYSFRWLTLLLSQEFSLPDVERIWDSMFADAQRFDFLIYICCAMILLVRNDLLSGDFASNVKLLQNFPPMDVSLILNKAVEISNNR
;
A
#
# COMPACT_ATOMS: atom_id res chain seq x y z
N MET A 1 19.06 2.20 -30.91
CA MET A 1 18.82 0.76 -30.67
C MET A 1 17.85 0.69 -29.51
N SER A 2 16.64 0.23 -29.77
CA SER A 2 15.51 0.30 -28.85
C SER A 2 15.61 -0.84 -27.84
N ASN A 3 15.80 -0.54 -26.55
CA ASN A 3 15.69 -1.54 -25.47
C ASN A 3 14.21 -1.89 -25.30
N GLU A 4 13.72 -2.88 -26.06
CA GLU A 4 12.41 -3.48 -25.80
C GLU A 4 12.53 -4.43 -24.61
N ILE A 5 11.81 -4.13 -23.52
CA ILE A 5 11.53 -5.09 -22.45
C ILE A 5 10.64 -6.19 -23.06
N ARG A 6 11.21 -7.37 -23.34
CA ARG A 6 10.46 -8.53 -23.84
C ARG A 6 10.13 -9.47 -22.69
N ARG A 7 8.84 -9.82 -22.55
CA ARG A 7 8.37 -10.88 -21.65
C ARG A 7 8.94 -12.21 -22.11
N SER A 8 9.54 -12.96 -21.19
CA SER A 8 9.95 -14.35 -21.44
C SER A 8 8.74 -15.28 -21.30
N ASP A 9 8.32 -15.88 -22.41
CA ASP A 9 7.31 -16.94 -22.41
C ASP A 9 7.94 -18.27 -22.00
N SER A 10 8.08 -18.51 -20.68
CA SER A 10 8.03 -19.84 -20.06
C SER A 10 8.35 -19.74 -18.56
N VAL A 11 7.38 -20.04 -17.70
CA VAL A 11 7.56 -20.10 -16.25
C VAL A 11 8.06 -21.49 -15.84
N HIS A 12 9.24 -21.55 -15.22
CA HIS A 12 9.50 -22.51 -14.14
C HIS A 12 10.31 -21.84 -13.03
N SER A 13 9.72 -21.88 -11.82
CA SER A 13 10.27 -21.72 -10.47
C SER A 13 11.56 -20.90 -10.29
N GLY A 14 11.43 -19.73 -9.66
CA GLY A 14 12.32 -19.22 -8.60
C GLY A 14 13.81 -18.98 -8.90
N ASP A 15 14.32 -19.36 -10.06
CA ASP A 15 15.73 -19.28 -10.38
C ASP A 15 16.04 -17.96 -11.06
N TYR A 16 17.02 -17.24 -10.51
CA TYR A 16 17.68 -16.08 -11.10
C TYR A 16 18.43 -16.51 -12.37
N ALA A 17 17.68 -16.79 -13.45
CA ALA A 17 18.26 -17.07 -14.74
C ALA A 17 18.89 -15.77 -15.28
N PRO A 18 20.17 -15.77 -15.67
CA PRO A 18 20.78 -14.61 -16.29
C PRO A 18 20.02 -14.25 -17.56
N LEU A 19 19.65 -12.97 -17.68
CA LEU A 19 18.98 -12.46 -18.86
C LEU A 19 19.94 -12.45 -20.06
N ASN A 20 19.38 -12.43 -21.27
CA ASN A 20 20.16 -12.27 -22.49
C ASN A 20 20.97 -10.96 -22.45
N GLU A 21 22.13 -10.95 -23.10
CA GLU A 21 23.00 -9.79 -23.16
C GLU A 21 22.25 -8.57 -23.73
N GLY A 22 22.23 -7.46 -22.99
CA GLY A 22 21.48 -6.24 -23.33
C GLY A 22 20.04 -6.18 -22.80
N CYS A 23 19.54 -7.23 -22.14
CA CYS A 23 18.31 -7.19 -21.37
C CYS A 23 18.60 -6.80 -19.91
N GLU A 24 17.67 -6.06 -19.33
CA GLU A 24 17.75 -5.60 -17.95
C GLU A 24 16.58 -6.16 -17.15
N ALA A 25 16.85 -6.57 -15.92
CA ALA A 25 15.81 -7.09 -15.05
C ALA A 25 15.06 -5.95 -14.38
N HIS A 26 13.74 -6.10 -14.24
CA HIS A 26 12.90 -5.11 -13.56
C HIS A 26 13.36 -4.81 -12.12
N TRP A 27 13.93 -5.79 -11.42
CA TRP A 27 14.44 -5.58 -10.06
C TRP A 27 15.71 -4.71 -10.04
N GLU A 28 16.56 -4.74 -11.08
CA GLU A 28 17.75 -3.88 -11.20
C GLU A 28 17.33 -2.42 -11.39
N VAL A 29 16.27 -2.18 -12.17
CA VAL A 29 15.67 -0.86 -12.38
C VAL A 29 15.15 -0.30 -11.06
N VAL A 30 14.37 -1.10 -10.33
CA VAL A 30 13.83 -0.71 -9.02
C VAL A 30 14.93 -0.46 -8.00
N GLU A 31 15.96 -1.31 -7.94
CA GLU A 31 17.11 -1.13 -7.06
C GLU A 31 17.82 0.20 -7.32
N ARG A 32 18.09 0.55 -8.58
CA ARG A 32 18.69 1.85 -8.93
C ARG A 32 17.84 3.02 -8.51
N MET A 33 16.53 2.98 -8.77
CA MET A 33 15.63 4.07 -8.38
C MET A 33 15.62 4.28 -6.86
N LEU A 34 15.52 3.19 -6.09
CA LEU A 34 15.56 3.23 -4.62
C LEU A 34 16.92 3.71 -4.10
N PHE A 35 18.02 3.27 -4.71
CA PHE A 35 19.36 3.73 -4.39
C PHE A 35 19.51 5.23 -4.63
N LEU A 36 19.10 5.73 -5.80
CA LEU A 36 19.13 7.15 -6.15
C LEU A 36 18.28 7.96 -5.18
N TYR A 37 17.06 7.50 -4.86
CA TYR A 37 16.19 8.17 -3.90
C TYR A 37 16.88 8.30 -2.53
N ALA A 38 17.47 7.21 -2.03
CA ALA A 38 18.15 7.19 -0.73
C ALA A 38 19.36 8.14 -0.70
N LYS A 39 20.11 8.25 -1.80
CA LYS A 39 21.24 9.19 -1.91
C LYS A 39 20.81 10.64 -1.97
N LEU A 40 19.69 10.92 -2.61
CA LEU A 40 19.13 12.28 -2.71
C LEU A 40 18.41 12.72 -1.44
N ASN A 41 17.97 11.78 -0.60
CA ASN A 41 17.24 12.04 0.65
C ASN A 41 17.99 11.49 1.88
N PRO A 42 19.20 11.98 2.21
CA PRO A 42 20.03 11.39 3.28
C PRO A 42 19.42 11.49 4.69
N GLY A 43 18.45 12.38 4.91
CA GLY A 43 17.72 12.48 6.18
C GLY A 43 16.73 11.34 6.43
N GLN A 44 16.34 10.60 5.39
CA GLN A 44 15.47 9.42 5.47
C GLN A 44 16.21 8.15 5.04
N GLY A 45 16.93 8.22 3.91
CA GLY A 45 17.56 7.07 3.29
C GLY A 45 16.54 6.09 2.70
N TYR A 46 16.96 4.83 2.54
CA TYR A 46 16.07 3.73 2.20
C TYR A 46 15.52 3.09 3.48
N VAL A 47 14.23 2.81 3.48
CA VAL A 47 13.54 2.06 4.54
C VAL A 47 12.85 0.86 3.91
N GLN A 48 12.97 -0.31 4.55
CA GLN A 48 12.26 -1.51 4.12
C GLN A 48 10.75 -1.23 4.04
N GLY A 49 10.12 -1.63 2.93
CA GLY A 49 8.73 -1.29 2.61
C GLY A 49 8.61 -0.30 1.45
N MET A 50 9.61 0.56 1.22
CA MET A 50 9.63 1.46 0.05
C MET A 50 9.62 0.69 -1.28
N ASN A 51 10.24 -0.50 -1.30
CA ASN A 51 10.21 -1.43 -2.42
C ASN A 51 8.79 -1.91 -2.78
N GLU A 52 7.90 -1.99 -1.79
CA GLU A 52 6.50 -2.41 -1.96
C GLU A 52 5.63 -1.30 -2.52
N ILE A 53 6.07 -0.04 -2.38
CA ILE A 53 5.36 1.14 -2.90
C ILE A 53 5.82 1.44 -4.32
N ILE A 54 7.12 1.37 -4.60
CA ILE A 54 7.63 1.66 -5.95
C ILE A 54 7.23 0.57 -6.97
N GLY A 55 7.00 -0.66 -6.52
CA GLY A 55 6.62 -1.79 -7.36
C GLY A 55 5.37 -1.53 -8.21
N PRO A 56 4.21 -1.20 -7.60
CA PRO A 56 3.00 -0.87 -8.35
C PRO A 56 3.17 0.33 -9.29
N ILE A 57 3.84 1.40 -8.86
CA ILE A 57 4.10 2.57 -9.71
C ILE A 57 4.89 2.17 -10.95
N TYR A 58 5.99 1.44 -10.74
CA TYR A 58 6.86 1.02 -11.82
C TYR A 58 6.15 0.08 -12.78
N HIS A 59 5.37 -0.88 -12.26
CA HIS A 59 4.59 -1.78 -13.08
C HIS A 59 3.67 -1.00 -14.02
N THR A 60 2.87 -0.06 -13.51
CA THR A 60 1.95 0.78 -14.30
C THR A 60 2.66 1.44 -15.49
N PHE A 61 3.82 2.07 -15.28
CA PHE A 61 4.58 2.70 -16.36
C PHE A 61 5.27 1.69 -17.29
N ALA A 62 5.78 0.57 -16.75
CA ALA A 62 6.49 -0.44 -17.53
C ALA A 62 5.57 -1.23 -18.47
N ILE A 63 4.27 -1.31 -18.16
CA ILE A 63 3.26 -1.98 -19.00
C ILE A 63 2.47 -1.02 -19.90
N ASP A 64 2.85 0.26 -19.99
CA ASP A 64 2.12 1.25 -20.79
C ASP A 64 1.87 0.75 -22.23
N PRO A 65 0.64 0.84 -22.76
CA PRO A 65 0.33 0.36 -24.11
C PRO A 65 1.15 1.09 -25.19
N ASP A 66 1.53 2.35 -24.95
CA ASP A 66 2.39 3.13 -25.82
C ASP A 66 3.87 2.78 -25.60
N LYS A 67 4.52 2.32 -26.66
CA LYS A 67 5.95 1.97 -26.63
C LYS A 67 6.85 3.17 -26.39
N GLU A 68 6.46 4.38 -26.78
CA GLU A 68 7.26 5.58 -26.55
C GLU A 68 7.22 5.96 -25.06
N PHE A 69 6.08 5.87 -24.39
CA PHE A 69 5.98 6.12 -22.95
C PHE A 69 6.71 5.08 -22.11
N ARG A 70 6.66 3.79 -22.49
CA ARG A 70 7.41 2.74 -21.79
C ARG A 70 8.92 2.98 -21.71
N LYS A 71 9.52 3.68 -22.69
CA LYS A 71 10.95 4.01 -22.66
C LYS A 71 11.31 4.95 -21.51
N HIS A 72 10.33 5.69 -20.99
CA HIS A 72 10.50 6.66 -19.92
C HIS A 72 10.07 6.11 -18.55
N ALA A 73 9.63 4.85 -18.48
CA ALA A 73 9.05 4.26 -17.27
C ALA A 73 9.93 4.35 -16.01
N GLU A 74 11.26 4.19 -16.13
CA GLU A 74 12.17 4.37 -14.99
C GLU A 74 12.18 5.81 -14.48
N ALA A 75 12.28 6.80 -15.38
CA ALA A 75 12.32 8.21 -15.00
C ALA A 75 10.98 8.67 -14.43
N ASP A 76 9.88 8.33 -15.09
CA ASP A 76 8.53 8.71 -14.68
C ASP A 76 8.18 8.07 -13.33
N CYS A 77 8.48 6.78 -13.16
CA CYS A 77 8.33 6.09 -11.89
C CYS A 77 9.16 6.76 -10.79
N PHE A 78 10.43 7.08 -11.04
CA PHE A 78 11.29 7.71 -10.04
C PHE A 78 10.71 9.05 -9.52
N PHE A 79 10.21 9.91 -10.41
CA PHE A 79 9.63 11.19 -10.01
C PHE A 79 8.26 11.02 -9.33
N CYS A 80 7.39 10.14 -9.83
CA CYS A 80 6.12 9.82 -9.19
C CYS A 80 6.32 9.24 -7.78
N PHE A 81 7.24 8.29 -7.64
CA PHE A 81 7.63 7.72 -6.36
C PHE A 81 8.19 8.79 -5.42
N THR A 82 9.08 9.66 -5.91
CA THR A 82 9.67 10.74 -5.09
C THR A 82 8.60 11.69 -4.57
N ASN A 83 7.64 12.08 -5.41
CA ASN A 83 6.52 12.93 -5.03
C ASN A 83 5.63 12.26 -3.97
N LEU A 84 5.26 10.99 -4.18
CA LEU A 84 4.47 10.24 -3.22
C LEU A 84 5.19 10.12 -1.88
N MET A 85 6.47 9.75 -1.91
CA MET A 85 7.30 9.62 -0.70
C MET A 85 7.44 10.94 0.06
N ALA A 86 7.45 12.09 -0.62
CA ALA A 86 7.47 13.38 0.05
C ALA A 86 6.21 13.64 0.89
N GLU A 87 5.05 13.10 0.48
CA GLU A 87 3.78 13.23 1.20
C GLU A 87 3.65 12.23 2.36
N ILE A 88 4.15 11.00 2.19
CA ILE A 88 4.04 9.91 3.19
C ILE A 88 5.30 9.71 4.03
N ARG A 89 6.30 10.58 3.87
CA ARG A 89 7.62 10.46 4.51
C ARG A 89 7.53 10.20 6.01
N ASP A 90 6.60 10.89 6.67
CA ASP A 90 6.46 10.88 8.12
C ASP A 90 6.02 9.51 8.65
N PHE A 91 5.49 8.62 7.80
CA PHE A 91 5.18 7.22 8.16
C PHE A 91 6.42 6.35 8.32
N PHE A 92 7.56 6.77 7.76
CA PHE A 92 8.82 6.01 7.73
C PHE A 92 9.89 6.55 8.67
N ILE A 93 9.66 7.72 9.28
CA ILE A 93 10.60 8.36 10.19
C ILE A 93 10.14 8.12 11.61
N ARG A 94 10.81 7.20 12.32
CA ARG A 94 10.48 6.82 13.70
C ARG A 94 10.36 8.01 14.67
N THR A 95 11.15 9.07 14.48
CA THR A 95 11.07 10.27 15.34
C THR A 95 9.79 11.09 15.13
N LEU A 96 9.02 10.79 14.09
CA LEU A 96 7.75 11.44 13.76
C LEU A 96 6.55 10.56 14.11
N ASP A 97 6.74 9.34 14.64
CA ASP A 97 5.64 8.42 14.93
C ASP A 97 4.58 9.04 15.86
N GLU A 98 4.98 9.93 16.77
CA GLU A 98 4.09 10.64 17.71
C GLU A 98 3.57 11.99 17.18
N SER A 99 4.00 12.43 15.99
CA SER A 99 3.52 13.68 15.39
C SER A 99 2.09 13.53 14.85
N THR A 100 1.43 14.66 14.58
CA THR A 100 0.11 14.68 13.94
C THR A 100 0.12 14.22 12.47
N SER A 101 1.30 13.99 11.89
CA SER A 101 1.49 13.40 10.56
C SER A 101 2.08 11.98 10.62
N GLY A 102 2.41 11.50 11.82
CA GLY A 102 3.02 10.20 12.06
C GLY A 102 2.04 9.04 11.98
N ILE A 103 2.60 7.84 11.86
CA ILE A 103 1.82 6.61 11.71
C ILE A 103 0.91 6.31 12.91
N ASN A 104 1.31 6.61 14.15
CA ASN A 104 0.43 6.38 15.31
C ASN A 104 -0.79 7.30 15.30
N TYR A 105 -0.64 8.53 14.83
CA TYR A 105 -1.77 9.44 14.67
C TYR A 105 -2.75 8.93 13.61
N VAL A 106 -2.25 8.44 12.46
CA VAL A 106 -3.09 7.84 11.41
C VAL A 106 -3.81 6.58 11.91
N MET A 107 -3.13 5.71 12.66
CA MET A 107 -3.76 4.54 13.30
C MET A 107 -4.83 4.94 14.34
N THR A 108 -4.61 6.03 15.06
CA THR A 108 -5.61 6.57 16.01
C THR A 108 -6.84 7.07 15.25
N LYS A 109 -6.66 7.81 14.14
CA LYS A 109 -7.76 8.22 13.26
C LYS A 109 -8.54 7.02 12.71
N LEU A 110 -7.86 5.92 12.36
CA LEU A 110 -8.53 4.68 11.95
C LEU A 110 -9.38 4.11 13.09
N ALA A 111 -8.83 3.99 14.30
CA ALA A 111 -9.58 3.50 15.45
C ALA A 111 -10.81 4.37 15.76
N ASP A 112 -10.68 5.70 15.70
CA ASP A 112 -11.80 6.63 15.86
C ASP A 112 -12.83 6.50 14.73
N CYS A 113 -12.39 6.26 13.50
CA CYS A 113 -13.27 6.00 12.37
C CYS A 113 -14.09 4.72 12.57
N VAL A 114 -13.46 3.63 13.03
CA VAL A 114 -14.17 2.38 13.38
C VAL A 114 -15.14 2.64 14.53
N LYS A 115 -14.74 3.36 15.58
CA LYS A 115 -15.60 3.72 16.71
C LYS A 115 -16.86 4.47 16.28
N LYS A 116 -16.71 5.44 15.37
CA LYS A 116 -17.84 6.25 14.86
C LYS A 116 -18.82 5.40 14.05
N ASN A 117 -18.33 4.46 13.24
CA ASN A 117 -19.16 3.71 12.28
C ASN A 117 -19.68 2.38 12.83
N ASP A 118 -18.96 1.75 13.77
CA ASP A 118 -19.36 0.49 14.41
C ASP A 118 -18.79 0.39 15.84
N PRO A 119 -19.49 1.00 16.82
CA PRO A 119 -19.07 0.98 18.23
C PRO A 119 -18.93 -0.43 18.81
N ALA A 120 -19.66 -1.42 18.28
CA ALA A 120 -19.62 -2.79 18.77
C ALA A 120 -18.31 -3.47 18.38
N VAL A 121 -17.89 -3.35 17.12
CA VAL A 121 -16.58 -3.84 16.66
C VAL A 121 -15.45 -3.12 17.39
N TRP A 122 -15.52 -1.79 17.50
CA TRP A 122 -14.52 -1.03 18.25
C TRP A 122 -14.39 -1.49 19.71
N SER A 123 -15.53 -1.65 20.41
CA SER A 123 -15.52 -2.08 21.82
C SER A 123 -14.96 -3.50 21.98
N LEU A 124 -15.24 -4.39 21.02
CA LEU A 124 -14.65 -5.72 21.01
C LEU A 124 -13.12 -5.64 20.91
N LEU A 125 -12.59 -4.91 19.91
CA LEU A 125 -11.15 -4.79 19.69
C LEU A 125 -10.45 -4.21 20.93
N GLU A 126 -11.04 -3.19 21.57
CA GLU A 126 -10.52 -2.65 22.83
C GLU A 126 -10.59 -3.66 23.98
N SER A 127 -11.69 -4.41 24.13
CA SER A 127 -11.84 -5.43 25.18
C SER A 127 -10.88 -6.60 25.04
N GLN A 128 -10.45 -6.91 23.81
CA GLN A 128 -9.45 -7.92 23.49
C GLN A 128 -8.02 -7.36 23.55
N GLU A 129 -7.84 -6.07 23.86
CA GLU A 129 -6.56 -5.35 23.76
C GLU A 129 -5.90 -5.49 22.38
N LEU A 130 -6.71 -5.64 21.34
CA LEU A 130 -6.28 -5.80 19.95
C LEU A 130 -5.96 -4.42 19.35
N ARG A 131 -4.73 -3.97 19.60
CA ARG A 131 -4.27 -2.65 19.19
C ARG A 131 -4.08 -2.53 17.66
N PRO A 132 -4.38 -1.36 17.05
CA PRO A 132 -4.18 -1.12 15.62
C PRO A 132 -2.78 -1.46 15.08
N GLN A 133 -1.74 -1.28 15.89
CA GLN A 133 -0.35 -1.59 15.54
C GLN A 133 -0.17 -3.04 15.05
N TYR A 134 -0.99 -3.98 15.53
CA TYR A 134 -0.87 -5.39 15.18
C TYR A 134 -1.38 -5.74 13.78
N TYR A 135 -2.23 -4.89 13.18
CA TYR A 135 -2.84 -5.18 11.88
C TYR A 135 -2.73 -4.01 10.89
N SER A 136 -3.00 -2.77 11.31
CA SER A 136 -3.11 -1.63 10.39
C SER A 136 -1.80 -0.91 10.12
N PHE A 137 -0.73 -1.17 10.90
CA PHE A 137 0.56 -0.50 10.67
C PHE A 137 1.04 -0.74 9.23
N ARG A 138 1.08 -2.01 8.81
CA ARG A 138 1.49 -2.41 7.46
C ARG A 138 0.52 -1.90 6.38
N TRP A 139 -0.78 -1.97 6.66
CA TRP A 139 -1.83 -1.47 5.77
C TRP A 139 -1.62 0.01 5.40
N LEU A 140 -1.38 0.84 6.40
CA LEU A 140 -1.26 2.29 6.25
C LEU A 140 0.11 2.69 5.71
N THR A 141 1.19 2.11 6.23
CA THR A 141 2.57 2.44 5.80
C THR A 141 2.86 2.04 4.36
N LEU A 142 2.30 0.92 3.91
CA LEU A 142 2.52 0.39 2.55
C LEU A 142 1.36 0.66 1.61
N LEU A 143 0.40 1.50 2.00
CA LEU A 143 -0.78 1.85 1.19
C LEU A 143 -1.50 0.59 0.65
N LEU A 144 -1.62 -0.43 1.51
CA LEU A 144 -2.23 -1.73 1.24
C LEU A 144 -1.54 -2.61 0.18
N SER A 145 -0.33 -2.27 -0.28
CA SER A 145 0.32 -2.98 -1.39
C SER A 145 0.67 -4.44 -1.10
N GLN A 146 0.72 -4.84 0.17
CA GLN A 146 0.93 -6.23 0.58
C GLN A 146 -0.36 -6.95 1.03
N GLU A 147 -1.51 -6.29 1.01
CA GLU A 147 -2.80 -6.94 1.38
C GLU A 147 -3.54 -7.49 0.17
N PHE A 148 -3.28 -6.92 -1.01
CA PHE A 148 -4.02 -7.19 -2.23
C PHE A 148 -3.09 -7.60 -3.36
N SER A 149 -3.67 -8.23 -4.38
CA SER A 149 -2.94 -8.52 -5.62
C SER A 149 -2.56 -7.22 -6.33
N LEU A 150 -1.52 -7.23 -7.16
CA LEU A 150 -1.08 -6.02 -7.85
C LEU A 150 -2.19 -5.28 -8.63
N PRO A 151 -3.06 -5.96 -9.42
CA PRO A 151 -4.19 -5.30 -10.07
C PRO A 151 -5.19 -4.65 -9.10
N ASP A 152 -5.40 -5.29 -7.95
CA ASP A 152 -6.28 -4.77 -6.91
C ASP A 152 -5.66 -3.54 -6.20
N VAL A 153 -4.34 -3.56 -5.97
CA VAL A 153 -3.59 -2.42 -5.43
C VAL A 153 -3.69 -1.23 -6.37
N GLU A 154 -3.44 -1.43 -7.66
CA GLU A 154 -3.60 -0.39 -8.69
C GLU A 154 -5.02 0.18 -8.69
N ARG A 155 -6.05 -0.69 -8.62
CA ARG A 155 -7.44 -0.25 -8.55
C ARG A 155 -7.75 0.54 -7.28
N ILE A 156 -7.23 0.15 -6.13
CA ILE A 156 -7.37 0.91 -4.87
C ILE A 156 -6.69 2.27 -5.02
N TRP A 157 -5.49 2.30 -5.60
CA TRP A 157 -4.69 3.49 -5.77
C TRP A 157 -5.31 4.48 -6.77
N ASP A 158 -5.99 4.01 -7.82
CA ASP A 158 -6.77 4.87 -8.72
C ASP A 158 -7.80 5.69 -7.94
N SER A 159 -8.57 5.03 -7.08
CA SER A 159 -9.58 5.71 -6.25
C SER A 159 -8.95 6.60 -5.18
N MET A 160 -7.87 6.16 -4.56
CA MET A 160 -7.16 6.92 -3.54
C MET A 160 -6.54 8.20 -4.13
N PHE A 161 -5.79 8.11 -5.23
CA PHE A 161 -5.12 9.27 -5.83
C PHE A 161 -6.08 10.24 -6.52
N ALA A 162 -7.27 9.77 -6.94
CA ALA A 162 -8.34 10.65 -7.43
C ALA A 162 -9.00 11.50 -6.32
N ASP A 163 -8.92 11.08 -5.05
CA ASP A 163 -9.47 11.84 -3.92
C ASP A 163 -8.52 12.97 -3.49
N ALA A 164 -9.06 14.18 -3.29
CA ALA A 164 -8.30 15.34 -2.84
C ALA A 164 -7.71 15.18 -1.43
N GLN A 165 -8.33 14.34 -0.60
CA GLN A 165 -7.90 13.94 0.74
C GLN A 165 -7.50 12.44 0.75
N ARG A 166 -6.74 12.02 -0.26
CA ARG A 166 -6.30 10.64 -0.52
C ARG A 166 -5.92 9.82 0.72
N PHE A 167 -5.14 10.38 1.65
CA PHE A 167 -4.67 9.63 2.83
C PHE A 167 -5.74 9.53 3.92
N ASP A 168 -6.69 10.47 4.00
CA ASP A 168 -7.90 10.26 4.81
C ASP A 168 -8.82 9.25 4.12
N PHE A 169 -8.86 9.21 2.78
CA PHE A 169 -9.60 8.19 2.04
C PHE A 169 -9.04 6.77 2.27
N LEU A 170 -7.72 6.62 2.36
CA LEU A 170 -7.08 5.36 2.78
C LEU A 170 -7.57 4.89 4.16
N ILE A 171 -7.80 5.81 5.10
CA ILE A 171 -8.35 5.47 6.43
C ILE A 171 -9.78 4.91 6.27
N TYR A 172 -10.59 5.48 5.39
CA TYR A 172 -11.94 4.94 5.12
C TYR A 172 -11.90 3.58 4.43
N ILE A 173 -10.92 3.33 3.56
CA ILE A 173 -10.70 2.00 2.96
C ILE A 173 -10.34 0.98 4.06
N CYS A 174 -9.39 1.31 4.93
CA CYS A 174 -9.00 0.44 6.05
C CYS A 174 -10.17 0.21 7.02
N CYS A 175 -10.98 1.23 7.30
CA CYS A 175 -12.18 1.11 8.11
C CYS A 175 -13.20 0.19 7.43
N ALA A 176 -13.46 0.38 6.14
CA ALA A 176 -14.35 -0.47 5.36
C ALA A 176 -13.94 -1.95 5.40
N MET A 177 -12.64 -2.24 5.26
CA MET A 177 -12.10 -3.60 5.40
C MET A 177 -12.52 -4.23 6.74
N ILE A 178 -12.31 -3.53 7.85
CA ILE A 178 -12.67 -4.00 9.20
C ILE A 178 -14.18 -4.24 9.33
N LEU A 179 -15.00 -3.31 8.84
CA LEU A 179 -16.47 -3.42 8.93
C LEU A 179 -17.04 -4.53 8.06
N LEU A 180 -16.40 -4.85 6.94
CA LEU A 180 -16.85 -5.92 6.04
C LEU A 180 -16.61 -7.32 6.63
N VAL A 181 -15.64 -7.47 7.54
CA VAL A 181 -15.39 -8.71 8.29
C VAL A 181 -15.98 -8.68 9.71
N ARG A 182 -16.91 -7.75 9.98
CA ARG A 182 -17.56 -7.54 11.29
C ARG A 182 -18.07 -8.82 11.93
N ASN A 183 -18.80 -9.65 11.19
CA ASN A 183 -19.48 -10.81 11.77
C ASN A 183 -18.46 -11.84 12.27
N ASP A 184 -17.37 -12.04 11.52
CA ASP A 184 -16.27 -12.90 11.92
C ASP A 184 -15.58 -12.34 13.16
N LEU A 185 -15.28 -11.02 13.17
CA LEU A 185 -14.69 -10.35 14.33
C LEU A 185 -15.52 -10.53 15.60
N LEU A 186 -16.81 -10.24 15.55
CA LEU A 186 -17.72 -10.34 16.70
C LEU A 186 -17.87 -11.76 17.24
N SER A 187 -17.61 -12.78 16.41
CA SER A 187 -17.63 -14.18 16.81
C SER A 187 -16.27 -14.72 17.28
N GLY A 188 -15.19 -14.00 16.97
CA GLY A 188 -13.81 -14.43 17.20
C GLY A 188 -13.23 -13.97 18.54
N ASP A 189 -12.21 -14.68 18.98
CA ASP A 189 -11.34 -14.31 20.10
C ASP A 189 -10.13 -13.48 19.63
N PHE A 190 -9.28 -13.05 20.56
CA PHE A 190 -8.08 -12.27 20.23
C PHE A 190 -7.21 -12.93 19.16
N ALA A 191 -6.91 -14.22 19.29
CA ALA A 191 -5.99 -14.91 18.38
C ALA A 191 -6.55 -15.04 16.97
N SER A 192 -7.83 -15.41 16.84
CA SER A 192 -8.52 -15.50 15.55
C SER A 192 -8.69 -14.12 14.90
N ASN A 193 -9.03 -13.08 15.66
CA ASN A 193 -9.21 -11.73 15.15
C ASN A 193 -7.90 -11.09 14.70
N VAL A 194 -6.80 -11.26 15.45
CA VAL A 194 -5.47 -10.81 15.01
C VAL A 194 -5.10 -11.50 13.70
N LYS A 195 -5.30 -12.83 13.61
CA LYS A 195 -4.99 -13.58 12.40
C LYS A 195 -5.83 -13.14 11.21
N LEU A 196 -7.12 -12.90 11.42
CA LEU A 196 -8.06 -12.42 10.39
C LEU A 196 -7.65 -11.06 9.84
N LEU A 197 -7.28 -10.12 10.71
CA LEU A 197 -6.86 -8.79 10.28
C LEU A 197 -5.43 -8.77 9.70
N GLN A 198 -4.53 -9.65 10.15
CA GLN A 198 -3.20 -9.77 9.55
C GLN A 198 -3.21 -10.48 8.18
N ASN A 199 -4.19 -11.33 7.95
CA ASN A 199 -4.38 -12.09 6.71
C ASN A 199 -5.79 -11.83 6.19
N PHE A 200 -6.01 -10.60 5.72
CA PHE A 200 -7.32 -10.17 5.27
C PHE A 200 -7.88 -11.12 4.21
N PRO A 201 -9.13 -11.59 4.35
CA PRO A 201 -9.70 -12.56 3.42
C PRO A 201 -9.82 -11.95 2.02
N PRO A 202 -9.62 -12.74 0.95
CA PRO A 202 -9.84 -12.27 -0.42
C PRO A 202 -11.25 -11.70 -0.57
N MET A 203 -11.34 -10.47 -1.08
CA MET A 203 -12.59 -9.73 -1.20
C MET A 203 -12.55 -8.86 -2.46
N ASP A 204 -13.71 -8.69 -3.09
CA ASP A 204 -13.86 -7.75 -4.21
C ASP A 204 -13.55 -6.33 -3.74
N VAL A 205 -12.51 -5.73 -4.33
CA VAL A 205 -12.08 -4.36 -4.07
C VAL A 205 -13.23 -3.36 -4.26
N SER A 206 -14.13 -3.62 -5.21
CA SER A 206 -15.28 -2.75 -5.46
C SER A 206 -16.19 -2.65 -4.24
N LEU A 207 -16.38 -3.75 -3.50
CA LEU A 207 -17.16 -3.77 -2.26
C LEU A 207 -16.48 -2.91 -1.18
N ILE A 208 -15.17 -3.04 -1.04
CA ILE A 208 -14.37 -2.24 -0.09
C ILE A 208 -14.46 -0.75 -0.43
N LEU A 209 -14.22 -0.39 -1.69
CA LEU A 209 -14.25 1.00 -2.15
C LEU A 209 -15.64 1.62 -2.03
N ASN A 210 -16.71 0.91 -2.39
CA ASN A 210 -18.07 1.38 -2.21
C ASN A 210 -18.37 1.65 -0.73
N LYS A 211 -17.95 0.73 0.15
CA LYS A 211 -18.11 0.91 1.59
C LYS A 211 -17.30 2.09 2.13
N ALA A 212 -16.09 2.29 1.61
CA ALA A 212 -15.25 3.44 1.97
C ALA A 212 -15.90 4.78 1.56
N VAL A 213 -16.53 4.84 0.39
CA VAL A 213 -17.30 6.01 -0.06
C VAL A 213 -18.53 6.27 0.83
N GLU A 214 -19.26 5.22 1.23
CA GLU A 214 -20.36 5.38 2.19
C GLU A 214 -19.88 6.00 3.51
N ILE A 215 -18.76 5.50 4.05
CA ILE A 215 -18.16 6.01 5.29
C ILE A 215 -17.71 7.46 5.11
N SER A 216 -17.10 7.78 3.96
CA SER A 216 -16.56 9.11 3.69
C SER A 216 -17.64 10.17 3.47
N ASN A 217 -18.86 9.78 3.11
CA ASN A 217 -20.00 10.69 2.98
C ASN A 217 -20.65 11.03 4.33
N ASN A 218 -20.42 10.21 5.37
CA ASN A 218 -20.93 10.44 6.73
C ASN A 218 -19.95 11.28 7.59
N ARG A 219 -19.15 12.15 6.95
CA ARG A 219 -18.18 13.03 7.62
C ARG A 219 -18.87 14.00 8.58
#